data_AF-A0A0D7E8Y9-F1
#
_entry.id   AF-A0A0D7E8Y9-F1
#
_cell.length_a   1.000
_cell.length_b   1.000
_cell.length_c   1.000
_cell.angle_alpha   90.00
_cell.angle_beta   90.00
_cell.angle_gamma   90.00
#
_symmetry.space_group_name_H-M   'P 1'
#
loop_
_entity.id
_entity.type
_entity.pdbx_description
1 polymer ?
#
loop_
_entity_poly.entity_id
_entity_poly.type
_entity_poly.pdbx_seq_one_letter_code
_entity_poly.pdbx_strand_id
1 'polypeptide(L)'
;GVVRTYAELVNQWTTGTDGVGGGTTALYNAFIQFAGFTFGKAQSTFAAPWNNYPGNLGGLLGGDDSSTAQNQIAYTAQFGNGISAKLALEDQSGYRSASLYNVDVVGTNAATAFLSQSQTSAYGGTSIPDIVGQVRVDQAWGLFQVTAAAHDIRASYYNPGDETTGHPDDKYGFAVQAALSLKNLPTGPGDSLN
;
A
#
# COMPACT_ATOMS: atom_id res chain seq x y z
N GLY A 1 -26.79 3.42 12.66
CA GLY A 1 -25.37 3.05 12.81
C GLY A 1 -24.64 4.17 13.50
N VAL A 2 -23.71 3.87 14.39
CA VAL A 2 -22.91 4.89 15.09
C VAL A 2 -21.77 5.33 14.18
N VAL A 3 -21.58 6.63 14.02
CA VAL A 3 -20.41 7.19 13.32
C VAL A 3 -19.22 7.12 14.26
N ARG A 4 -18.08 6.63 13.76
CA ARG A 4 -16.80 6.64 14.48
C ARG A 4 -15.82 7.55 13.74
N THR A 5 -15.09 8.36 14.49
CA THR A 5 -13.97 9.16 13.98
C THR A 5 -12.70 8.74 14.70
N TYR A 6 -11.58 8.70 13.99
CA TYR A 6 -10.26 8.38 14.55
C TYR A 6 -9.21 9.29 13.94
N ALA A 7 -8.28 9.77 14.75
CA ALA A 7 -7.12 10.54 14.30
C ALA A 7 -5.91 10.21 15.18
N GLU A 8 -4.75 10.09 14.55
CA GLU A 8 -3.48 9.78 15.17
C GLU A 8 -2.42 10.75 14.63
N LEU A 9 -1.88 11.55 15.55
CA LEU A 9 -0.83 12.54 15.31
C LEU A 9 0.41 12.11 16.08
N VAL A 10 1.54 12.03 15.39
CA VAL A 10 2.85 11.74 15.98
C VAL A 10 3.68 13.01 15.94
N ASN A 11 4.13 13.46 17.10
CA ASN A 11 5.02 14.61 17.20
C ASN A 11 6.44 14.10 17.44
N GLN A 12 7.34 14.35 16.49
CA GLN A 12 8.73 13.96 16.57
C GLN A 12 9.61 15.18 16.84
N TRP A 13 10.52 14.99 17.79
CA TRP A 13 11.53 15.95 18.19
C TRP A 13 12.87 15.23 18.32
N THR A 14 13.90 15.71 17.65
CA THR A 14 15.24 15.16 17.66
C THR A 14 16.21 16.18 18.27
N THR A 15 16.81 15.81 19.40
CA THR A 15 17.80 16.63 20.10
C THR A 15 19.03 16.87 19.21
N GLY A 16 19.43 18.13 19.03
CA GLY A 16 20.65 18.51 18.31
C GLY A 16 20.44 18.88 16.83
N THR A 17 19.33 18.47 16.21
CA THR A 17 18.94 18.91 14.85
C THR A 17 17.72 19.82 14.86
N ASP A 18 16.76 19.62 15.77
CA ASP A 18 15.58 20.46 15.86
C ASP A 18 15.82 21.69 16.76
N GLY A 19 15.41 22.87 16.29
CA GLY A 19 15.49 24.13 17.04
C GLY A 19 14.48 24.21 18.19
N VAL A 20 14.62 25.22 19.06
CA VAL A 20 13.63 25.52 20.10
C VAL A 20 12.28 25.87 19.45
N GLY A 21 11.26 25.07 19.71
CA GLY A 21 9.96 25.18 19.03
C GLY A 21 9.92 24.60 17.60
N GLY A 22 10.97 23.87 17.19
CA GLY A 22 11.08 23.13 15.92
C GLY A 22 10.26 21.83 15.90
N GLY A 23 10.82 20.74 15.39
CA GLY A 23 10.12 19.44 15.34
C GLY A 23 9.14 19.28 14.17
N THR A 24 8.68 18.05 13.95
CA THR A 24 7.72 17.70 12.89
C THR A 24 6.52 16.96 13.47
N THR A 25 5.33 17.37 13.08
CA THR A 25 4.09 16.62 13.35
C THR A 25 3.71 15.83 12.10
N ALA A 26 3.59 14.51 12.22
CA ALA A 26 3.12 13.62 11.17
C ALA A 26 1.71 13.12 11.50
N LEU A 27 0.84 13.11 10.49
CA LEU A 27 -0.49 12.50 10.58
C LEU A 27 -0.40 11.07 10.09
N TYR A 28 -0.53 10.10 11.00
CA TYR A 28 -0.47 8.68 10.65
C TYR A 28 -1.82 8.21 10.15
N ASN A 29 -2.88 8.39 10.94
CA ASN A 29 -4.24 8.01 10.61
C ASN A 29 -5.20 9.18 10.83
N ALA A 30 -6.21 9.33 9.98
CA ALA A 30 -7.31 10.27 10.16
C ALA A 30 -8.48 9.85 9.30
N PHE A 31 -9.50 9.22 9.89
CA PHE A 31 -10.62 8.68 9.14
C PHE A 31 -11.95 8.74 9.88
N ILE A 32 -13.02 8.69 9.10
CA ILE A 32 -14.40 8.56 9.56
C ILE A 32 -14.95 7.23 9.06
N GLN A 33 -15.64 6.50 9.93
CA GLN A 33 -16.30 5.24 9.63
C GLN A 33 -17.79 5.31 9.93
N PHE A 34 -18.62 4.90 8.97
CA PHE A 34 -20.05 4.74 9.19
C PHE A 34 -20.62 3.69 8.25
N ALA A 35 -21.55 2.86 8.73
CA ALA A 35 -22.28 1.87 7.93
C ALA A 35 -21.39 0.99 7.01
N GLY A 36 -20.21 0.60 7.49
CA GLY A 36 -19.25 -0.18 6.71
C GLY A 36 -18.31 0.63 5.83
N PHE A 37 -18.57 1.92 5.60
CA PHE A 37 -17.67 2.81 4.89
C PHE A 37 -16.54 3.34 5.80
N THR A 38 -15.39 3.61 5.20
CA THR A 38 -14.23 4.31 5.76
C THR A 38 -13.80 5.40 4.78
N PHE A 39 -13.63 6.63 5.25
CA PHE A 39 -13.15 7.77 4.47
C PHE A 39 -11.98 8.43 5.20
N GLY A 40 -10.86 8.64 4.50
CA GLY A 40 -9.70 9.37 5.01
C GLY A 40 -8.40 8.57 4.96
N LYS A 41 -7.41 8.96 5.76
CA LYS A 41 -6.11 8.29 5.86
C LYS A 41 -6.23 7.11 6.81
N ALA A 42 -6.22 5.89 6.26
CA ALA A 42 -6.35 4.64 7.02
C ALA A 42 -5.40 3.57 6.47
N GLN A 43 -5.21 2.48 7.23
CA GLN A 43 -4.36 1.36 6.81
C GLN A 43 -4.84 0.75 5.49
N SER A 44 -3.92 0.40 4.59
CA SER A 44 -4.26 -0.24 3.32
C SER A 44 -5.09 -1.51 3.51
N THR A 45 -6.01 -1.74 2.60
CA THR A 45 -6.79 -2.96 2.46
C THR A 45 -5.93 -4.12 1.93
N PHE A 46 -4.84 -3.82 1.23
CA PHE A 46 -3.92 -4.83 0.71
C PHE A 46 -3.09 -5.46 1.82
N ALA A 47 -2.79 -4.67 2.86
CA ALA A 47 -1.89 -5.04 3.95
C ALA A 47 -2.34 -6.29 4.73
N ALA A 48 -1.34 -7.01 5.23
CA ALA A 48 -1.53 -8.03 6.25
C ALA A 48 -2.01 -7.39 7.59
N PRO A 49 -2.81 -8.10 8.40
CA PRO A 49 -3.27 -7.60 9.69
C PRO A 49 -2.16 -7.49 10.75
N TRP A 50 -0.95 -7.95 10.44
CA TRP A 50 0.23 -7.79 11.28
C TRP A 50 1.26 -6.92 10.56
N ASN A 51 1.97 -6.12 11.38
CA ASN A 51 3.05 -5.28 10.90
C ASN A 51 4.40 -5.77 11.44
N ASN A 52 5.41 -5.80 10.57
CA ASN A 52 6.83 -6.03 10.89
C ASN A 52 7.23 -7.43 11.40
N TYR A 53 6.42 -8.11 12.22
CA TYR A 53 6.72 -9.42 12.82
C TYR A 53 5.51 -10.37 12.76
N PRO A 54 5.69 -11.70 12.59
CA PRO A 54 6.95 -12.43 12.38
C PRO A 54 7.39 -12.59 10.91
N GLY A 55 6.73 -11.93 9.95
CA GLY A 55 7.05 -12.16 8.52
C GLY A 55 6.58 -11.10 7.53
N ASN A 56 6.27 -9.88 7.97
CA ASN A 56 5.97 -8.76 7.07
C ASN A 56 7.08 -7.70 7.17
N LEU A 57 8.24 -8.01 6.58
CA LEU A 57 9.40 -7.12 6.56
C LEU A 57 9.30 -6.21 5.34
N GLY A 58 9.03 -4.92 5.54
CA GLY A 58 8.88 -3.91 4.47
C GLY A 58 10.09 -3.71 3.56
N GLY A 59 11.26 -4.27 3.91
CA GLY A 59 12.47 -4.25 3.10
C GLY A 59 12.64 -5.44 2.16
N LEU A 60 11.73 -6.42 2.18
CA LEU A 60 11.77 -7.58 1.28
C LEU A 60 10.86 -7.38 0.08
N LEU A 61 11.23 -7.96 -1.06
CA LEU A 61 10.39 -7.99 -2.26
C LEU A 61 9.03 -8.60 -1.92
N GLY A 62 7.96 -7.82 -2.15
CA GLY A 62 6.57 -8.24 -1.89
C GLY A 62 6.07 -8.03 -0.45
N GLY A 63 6.86 -7.43 0.44
CA GLY A 63 6.40 -7.01 1.77
C GLY A 63 5.68 -5.67 1.73
N ASP A 64 4.34 -5.67 1.76
CA ASP A 64 3.56 -4.44 2.00
C ASP A 64 3.65 -4.10 3.49
N ASP A 65 4.48 -3.11 3.84
CA ASP A 65 4.54 -2.57 5.20
C ASP A 65 3.37 -1.61 5.42
N SER A 66 2.55 -1.97 6.39
CA SER A 66 1.33 -1.27 6.73
C SER A 66 1.52 -0.16 7.77
N SER A 67 2.79 0.15 8.10
CA SER A 67 3.18 1.18 9.06
C SER A 67 2.70 2.59 8.70
N THR A 68 2.46 2.85 7.41
CA THR A 68 2.03 4.16 6.93
C THR A 68 0.67 4.05 6.25
N ALA A 69 -0.35 4.63 6.87
CA ALA A 69 -1.69 4.67 6.29
C ALA A 69 -1.76 5.59 5.07
N GLN A 70 -2.74 5.38 4.22
CA GLN A 70 -2.93 6.11 2.96
C GLN A 70 -4.36 6.61 2.83
N ASN A 71 -4.55 7.66 2.03
CA ASN A 71 -5.88 8.20 1.77
C ASN A 71 -6.70 7.17 1.00
N GLN A 72 -7.90 6.87 1.50
CA GLN A 72 -8.75 5.88 0.87
C GLN A 72 -10.23 6.15 1.10
N ILE A 73 -11.04 5.58 0.21
CA ILE A 73 -12.44 5.30 0.43
C ILE A 73 -12.60 3.79 0.42
N ALA A 74 -13.15 3.21 1.48
CA ALA A 74 -13.35 1.78 1.54
C ALA A 74 -14.72 1.40 2.07
N TYR A 75 -15.21 0.24 1.67
CA TYR A 75 -16.43 -0.37 2.17
C TYR A 75 -16.16 -1.80 2.64
N THR A 76 -16.63 -2.14 3.84
CA THR A 76 -16.54 -3.49 4.40
C THR A 76 -17.92 -4.10 4.56
N ALA A 77 -18.17 -5.18 3.83
CA ALA A 77 -19.32 -6.05 3.99
C ALA A 77 -19.01 -7.14 5.02
N GLN A 78 -19.94 -7.36 5.94
CA GLN A 78 -19.88 -8.44 6.94
C GLN A 78 -20.93 -9.48 6.58
N PHE A 79 -20.51 -10.72 6.36
CA PHE A 79 -21.40 -11.83 6.00
C PHE A 79 -21.78 -12.69 7.21
N GLY A 80 -21.19 -12.41 8.37
CA GLY A 80 -21.36 -13.21 9.59
C GLY A 80 -20.37 -14.37 9.67
N ASN A 81 -20.38 -15.08 10.81
CA ASN A 81 -19.50 -16.23 11.06
C ASN A 81 -18.00 -15.97 10.80
N GLY A 82 -17.54 -14.74 11.06
CA GLY A 82 -16.15 -14.35 10.84
C GLY A 82 -15.78 -14.01 9.40
N ILE A 83 -16.72 -14.05 8.45
CA ILE A 83 -16.47 -13.79 7.02
C ILE A 83 -16.78 -12.33 6.70
N SER A 84 -15.83 -11.66 6.05
CA SER A 84 -15.96 -10.28 5.58
C SER A 84 -15.28 -10.07 4.23
N ALA A 85 -15.74 -9.06 3.49
CA ALA A 85 -15.06 -8.55 2.31
C ALA A 85 -14.90 -7.04 2.42
N LYS A 86 -13.76 -6.52 1.96
CA LYS A 86 -13.48 -5.09 1.90
C LYS A 86 -13.06 -4.72 0.48
N LEU A 87 -13.61 -3.63 -0.04
CA LEU A 87 -13.21 -3.01 -1.30
C LEU A 87 -12.78 -1.57 -1.01
N ALA A 88 -11.67 -1.14 -1.57
CA ALA A 88 -11.13 0.19 -1.37
C ALA A 88 -10.64 0.81 -2.67
N LEU A 89 -10.73 2.14 -2.72
CA LEU A 89 -10.06 3.01 -3.65
C LEU A 89 -8.97 3.74 -2.85
N GLU A 90 -7.71 3.48 -3.16
CA GLU A 90 -6.55 3.92 -2.39
C GLU A 90 -5.69 4.90 -3.20
N ASP A 91 -5.18 5.94 -2.55
CA ASP A 91 -4.28 6.91 -3.16
C ASP A 91 -2.87 6.33 -3.29
N GLN A 92 -2.42 6.13 -4.53
CA GLN A 92 -1.08 5.65 -4.87
C GLN A 92 -0.01 6.74 -4.79
N SER A 93 -0.35 8.01 -4.58
CA SER A 93 0.66 9.07 -4.62
C SER A 93 1.63 8.98 -3.45
N GLY A 94 2.93 8.82 -3.75
CA GLY A 94 3.98 8.67 -2.75
C GLY A 94 4.05 7.29 -2.07
N TYR A 95 3.17 6.35 -2.45
CA TYR A 95 3.15 4.96 -1.98
C TYR A 95 3.18 4.03 -3.21
N ARG A 96 3.77 2.84 -3.12
CA ARG A 96 3.74 1.82 -4.21
C ARG A 96 4.35 2.23 -5.56
N SER A 97 5.19 3.26 -5.60
CA SER A 97 5.86 3.67 -6.83
C SER A 97 7.17 2.90 -7.03
N ALA A 98 7.18 1.90 -7.91
CA ALA A 98 8.42 1.42 -8.53
C ALA A 98 8.76 2.34 -9.71
N SER A 99 9.99 2.83 -9.84
CA SER A 99 10.36 3.76 -10.91
C SER A 99 10.01 3.22 -12.30
N LEU A 100 9.32 4.03 -13.11
CA LEU A 100 9.11 3.79 -14.53
C LEU A 100 10.22 4.50 -15.31
N TYR A 101 10.86 3.84 -16.26
CA TYR A 101 12.00 4.40 -16.98
C TYR A 101 11.76 4.47 -18.48
N ASN A 102 12.04 5.62 -19.07
CA ASN A 102 12.10 5.78 -20.52
C ASN A 102 13.52 5.42 -20.99
N VAL A 103 13.66 4.26 -21.63
CA VAL A 103 14.96 3.74 -22.14
C VAL A 103 15.34 4.33 -23.50
N ASP A 104 14.47 5.11 -24.12
CA ASP A 104 14.69 5.76 -25.42
C ASP A 104 15.26 7.19 -25.29
N VAL A 105 15.51 7.68 -24.06
CA VAL A 105 16.08 9.01 -23.82
C VAL A 105 17.52 9.07 -24.34
N VAL A 106 17.65 9.50 -25.60
CA VAL A 106 18.82 9.99 -26.34
C VAL A 106 20.11 9.17 -26.17
N GLY A 107 20.28 8.18 -27.06
CA GLY A 107 21.61 7.69 -27.49
C GLY A 107 22.32 6.68 -26.58
N THR A 108 21.76 6.33 -25.43
CA THR A 108 22.27 5.24 -24.59
C THR A 108 21.63 3.91 -24.98
N ASN A 109 22.43 2.84 -25.08
CA ASN A 109 21.91 1.48 -25.24
C ASN A 109 20.95 1.15 -24.08
N ALA A 110 19.82 0.47 -24.33
CA ALA A 110 18.82 0.16 -23.31
C ALA A 110 19.39 -0.54 -22.06
N ALA A 111 20.43 -1.37 -22.21
CA ALA A 111 21.13 -1.99 -21.08
C ALA A 111 21.94 -0.98 -20.27
N THR A 112 22.56 0.01 -20.93
CA THR A 112 23.28 1.10 -20.24
C THR A 112 22.34 2.10 -19.58
N ALA A 113 21.15 2.32 -20.15
CA ALA A 113 20.11 3.16 -19.57
C ALA A 113 19.52 2.52 -18.30
N PHE A 114 19.23 1.22 -18.32
CA PHE A 114 18.72 0.48 -17.16
C PHE A 114 19.73 0.41 -15.99
N LEU A 115 21.04 0.34 -16.29
CA LEU A 115 22.10 0.35 -15.27
C LEU A 115 22.47 1.76 -14.78
N SER A 116 22.03 2.80 -15.49
CA SER A 116 22.29 4.20 -15.12
C SER A 116 21.24 4.68 -14.11
N GLN A 117 21.63 4.74 -12.83
CA GLN A 117 20.77 5.17 -11.71
C GLN A 117 20.41 6.68 -11.71
N SER A 118 20.58 7.39 -12.82
CA SER A 118 20.30 8.84 -12.94
C SER A 118 19.04 9.16 -13.76
N GLN A 119 18.22 8.16 -14.10
CA GLN A 119 16.98 8.43 -14.81
C GLN A 119 15.89 8.95 -13.85
N THR A 120 15.24 10.03 -14.25
CA THR A 120 14.05 10.53 -13.56
C THR A 120 12.87 9.61 -13.89
N SER A 121 12.04 9.30 -12.89
CA SER A 121 10.88 8.45 -13.09
C SER A 121 9.93 9.05 -14.14
N ALA A 122 9.53 8.24 -15.11
CA ALA A 122 8.73 8.59 -16.26
C ALA A 122 7.22 8.39 -16.02
N TYR A 123 6.74 8.47 -14.78
CA TYR A 123 5.28 8.45 -14.54
C TYR A 123 4.62 9.75 -14.98
N GLY A 124 3.45 9.64 -15.59
CA GLY A 124 2.58 10.75 -15.97
C GLY A 124 1.67 11.26 -14.85
N GLY A 125 1.94 10.85 -13.60
CA GLY A 125 1.10 11.14 -12.43
C GLY A 125 -0.09 10.18 -12.27
N THR A 126 -0.91 10.42 -11.25
CA THR A 126 -2.06 9.58 -10.89
C THR A 126 -3.36 10.15 -11.44
N SER A 127 -4.09 9.37 -12.24
CA SER A 127 -5.43 9.71 -12.78
C SER A 127 -6.55 8.89 -12.14
N ILE A 128 -6.24 7.67 -11.68
CA ILE A 128 -7.17 6.70 -11.09
C ILE A 128 -6.56 6.19 -9.77
N PRO A 129 -7.35 6.05 -8.69
CA PRO A 129 -6.87 5.43 -7.45
C PRO A 129 -6.66 3.91 -7.64
N ASP A 130 -5.80 3.32 -6.80
CA ASP A 130 -5.63 1.88 -6.73
C ASP A 130 -6.94 1.22 -6.31
N ILE A 131 -7.35 0.17 -7.02
CA ILE A 131 -8.52 -0.63 -6.66
C ILE A 131 -8.04 -1.83 -5.87
N VAL A 132 -8.44 -1.92 -4.60
CA VAL A 132 -7.93 -2.94 -3.69
C VAL A 132 -9.06 -3.72 -3.04
N GLY A 133 -9.01 -5.04 -3.17
CA GLY A 133 -9.98 -5.97 -2.60
C GLY A 133 -9.37 -6.86 -1.52
N GLN A 134 -10.20 -7.25 -0.55
CA GLN A 134 -9.87 -8.20 0.50
C GLN A 134 -11.06 -9.12 0.75
N VAL A 135 -10.77 -10.41 0.94
CA VAL A 135 -11.68 -11.36 1.60
C VAL A 135 -10.97 -11.90 2.83
N ARG A 136 -11.68 -11.94 3.97
CA ARG A 136 -11.14 -12.40 5.25
C ARG A 136 -12.11 -13.34 5.94
N VAL A 137 -11.55 -14.40 6.51
CA VAL A 137 -12.20 -15.34 7.42
C VAL A 137 -11.45 -15.29 8.75
N ASP A 138 -12.08 -14.81 9.81
CA ASP A 138 -11.54 -14.81 11.19
C ASP A 138 -12.45 -15.64 12.10
N GLN A 139 -11.97 -16.81 12.48
CA GLN A 139 -12.71 -17.80 13.24
C GLN A 139 -11.88 -18.27 14.44
N ALA A 140 -12.48 -19.15 15.26
CA ALA A 140 -11.84 -19.65 16.47
C ALA A 140 -10.50 -20.38 16.20
N TRP A 141 -10.37 -21.02 15.02
CA TRP A 141 -9.14 -21.70 14.61
C TRP A 141 -8.02 -20.74 14.18
N GLY A 142 -8.35 -19.51 13.81
CA GLY A 142 -7.40 -18.60 13.19
C GLY A 142 -8.01 -17.64 12.19
N LEU A 143 -7.12 -17.00 11.43
CA LEU A 143 -7.45 -16.02 10.40
C LEU A 143 -6.83 -16.47 9.08
N PHE A 144 -7.61 -16.39 8.01
CA PHE A 144 -7.12 -16.41 6.65
C PHE A 144 -7.64 -15.21 5.89
N GLN A 145 -6.79 -14.59 5.09
CA GLN A 145 -7.19 -13.53 4.19
C GLN A 145 -6.45 -13.62 2.86
N VAL A 146 -7.13 -13.15 1.82
CA VAL A 146 -6.56 -12.93 0.49
C VAL A 146 -6.87 -11.51 0.08
N THR A 147 -5.86 -10.82 -0.43
CA THR A 147 -5.94 -9.44 -0.90
C THR A 147 -5.42 -9.34 -2.32
N ALA A 148 -5.99 -8.42 -3.08
CA ALA A 148 -5.58 -8.12 -4.45
C ALA A 148 -5.63 -6.61 -4.69
N ALA A 149 -4.70 -6.09 -5.48
CA ALA A 149 -4.64 -4.70 -5.88
C ALA A 149 -4.50 -4.60 -7.40
N ALA A 150 -5.17 -3.61 -8.00
CA ALA A 150 -5.00 -3.20 -9.38
C ALA A 150 -4.53 -1.74 -9.40
N HIS A 151 -3.50 -1.47 -10.20
CA HIS A 151 -2.77 -0.21 -10.25
C HIS A 151 -2.68 0.28 -11.69
N ASP A 152 -2.91 1.56 -11.93
CA ASP A 152 -2.77 2.16 -13.26
C ASP A 152 -1.35 2.72 -13.45
N ILE A 153 -0.65 2.17 -14.44
CA ILE A 153 0.69 2.56 -14.85
C ILE A 153 0.54 3.52 -16.03
N ARG A 154 0.61 4.81 -15.69
CA ARG A 154 0.58 5.90 -16.66
C ARG A 154 1.97 6.45 -16.90
N ALA A 155 2.41 6.40 -18.15
CA ALA A 155 3.68 6.98 -18.57
C ALA A 155 3.54 8.49 -18.84
N SER A 156 4.63 9.24 -18.66
CA SER A 156 4.75 10.62 -19.12
C SER A 156 5.10 10.68 -20.60
N TYR A 157 5.08 11.89 -21.16
CA TYR A 157 5.48 12.14 -22.55
C TYR A 157 6.92 11.71 -22.83
N TYR A 158 7.20 11.27 -24.07
CA TYR A 158 8.54 10.81 -24.47
C TYR A 158 9.62 11.86 -24.19
N ASN A 159 9.29 13.15 -24.38
CA ASN A 159 10.03 14.27 -23.82
C ASN A 159 9.22 14.88 -22.66
N PRO A 160 9.66 14.73 -21.39
CA PRO A 160 8.92 15.23 -20.24
C PRO A 160 8.56 16.72 -20.35
N GLY A 161 7.27 17.03 -20.27
CA GLY A 161 6.75 18.40 -20.37
C GLY A 161 6.39 18.85 -21.79
N ASP A 162 6.57 18.01 -22.81
CA ASP A 162 6.20 18.30 -24.21
C ASP A 162 5.17 17.30 -24.75
N GLU A 163 3.91 17.71 -24.76
CA GLU A 163 2.77 16.90 -25.18
C GLU A 163 2.84 16.50 -26.65
N THR A 164 3.54 17.27 -27.48
CA THR A 164 3.65 17.02 -28.94
C THR A 164 4.45 15.78 -29.27
N THR A 165 5.27 15.32 -28.32
CA THR A 165 6.05 14.09 -28.49
C THR A 165 5.21 12.82 -28.36
N GLY A 166 3.99 12.93 -27.80
CA GLY A 166 3.14 11.77 -27.50
C GLY A 166 3.61 11.01 -26.26
N HIS A 167 2.91 9.92 -25.94
CA HIS A 167 3.22 9.05 -24.82
C HIS A 167 2.71 7.62 -25.07
N PRO A 168 3.25 6.61 -24.38
CA PRO A 168 2.67 5.27 -24.36
C PRO A 168 1.25 5.26 -23.78
N ASP A 169 0.42 4.30 -24.22
CA ASP A 169 -0.88 4.05 -23.62
C ASP A 169 -0.75 3.46 -22.20
N ASP A 170 -1.66 3.84 -21.31
CA ASP A 170 -1.75 3.36 -19.93
C ASP A 170 -1.89 1.82 -19.84
N LYS A 171 -1.38 1.24 -18.75
CA LYS A 171 -1.37 -0.21 -18.49
C LYS A 171 -1.77 -0.51 -17.05
N TYR A 172 -2.53 -1.58 -16.85
CA TYR A 172 -2.84 -2.06 -15.50
C TYR A 172 -1.82 -3.08 -14.99
N GLY A 173 -1.25 -2.81 -13.82
CA GLY A 173 -0.51 -3.76 -13.00
C GLY A 173 -1.38 -4.38 -11.90
N PHE A 174 -1.02 -5.57 -11.44
CA PHE A 174 -1.76 -6.27 -10.37
C PHE A 174 -0.82 -6.90 -9.34
N ALA A 175 -1.29 -6.97 -8.11
CA ALA A 175 -0.63 -7.68 -7.02
C ALA A 175 -1.64 -8.51 -6.22
N VAL A 176 -1.18 -9.62 -5.66
CA VAL A 176 -1.97 -10.48 -4.77
C VAL A 176 -1.15 -10.85 -3.54
N GLN A 177 -1.81 -10.93 -2.39
CA GLN A 177 -1.20 -11.38 -1.15
C GLN A 177 -2.19 -12.30 -0.42
N ALA A 178 -1.64 -13.28 0.30
CA ALA A 178 -2.39 -14.11 1.24
C ALA A 178 -1.74 -14.04 2.61
N ALA A 179 -2.56 -14.10 3.65
CA ALA A 179 -2.10 -14.07 5.04
C ALA A 179 -2.85 -15.14 5.85
N LEU A 180 -2.10 -15.93 6.61
CA LEU A 180 -2.60 -16.99 7.48
C LEU A 180 -2.08 -16.80 8.91
N SER A 181 -2.97 -16.89 9.89
CA SER A 181 -2.62 -16.94 11.32
C SER A 181 -3.40 -18.08 11.96
N LEU A 182 -2.69 -19.04 12.56
CA LEU A 182 -3.31 -20.16 13.28
C LEU A 182 -3.30 -19.88 14.78
N LYS A 183 -4.44 -20.08 15.44
CA LYS A 183 -4.61 -19.91 16.88
C LYS A 183 -4.64 -21.28 17.55
N ASN A 184 -4.21 -21.35 18.82
CA ASN A 184 -4.29 -22.56 19.66
C ASN A 184 -3.62 -23.79 19.02
N LEU A 185 -2.44 -23.61 18.43
CA LEU A 185 -1.66 -24.71 17.89
C LEU A 185 -1.37 -25.71 19.03
N PRO A 186 -1.78 -26.98 18.92
CA PRO A 186 -1.51 -27.98 19.93
C PRO A 186 -0.07 -28.47 19.74
N THR A 187 0.94 -27.60 19.88
CA THR A 187 2.36 -27.99 19.79
C THR A 187 2.75 -28.75 21.05
N GLY A 188 2.23 -29.97 21.18
CA GLY A 188 2.59 -30.90 22.24
C GLY A 188 4.05 -31.35 22.13
N PRO A 189 4.59 -32.05 23.14
CA PRO A 189 5.95 -32.57 23.10
C PRO A 189 6.12 -33.53 21.90
N GLY A 190 6.91 -33.14 20.90
CA GLY A 190 7.25 -33.96 19.74
C GLY A 190 6.70 -33.50 18.39
N ASP A 191 5.95 -32.40 18.31
CA ASP A 191 5.46 -31.88 17.03
C ASP A 191 6.53 -31.15 16.21
N SER A 192 6.58 -31.44 14.91
CA SER A 192 7.35 -30.69 13.90
C SER A 192 6.42 -30.08 12.86
N LEU A 193 6.54 -28.76 12.63
CA LEU A 193 5.87 -28.02 11.57
C LEU A 193 6.81 -27.97 10.34
N ASN A 194 6.47 -28.68 9.26
CA ASN A 194 7.22 -28.68 8.00
C ASN A 194 6.38 -28.09 6.88
#